data_AF-A0A4R5AJJ1-F1
#
_entry.id   AF-A0A4R5AJJ1-F1
#
_cell.length_a   1.000
_cell.length_b   1.000
_cell.length_c   1.000
_cell.angle_alpha   90.00
_cell.angle_beta   90.00
_cell.angle_gamma   90.00
#
_symmetry.space_group_name_H-M   'P 1'
#
loop_
_entity.id
_entity.type
_entity.pdbx_description
1 polymer ?
#
loop_
_entity_poly.entity_id
_entity_poly.type
_entity_poly.pdbx_seq_one_letter_code
_entity_poly.pdbx_strand_id
1 'polypeptide(L)'
;PHGFPGLGVGWCLGREYWGRGYASEAARAAVAYCFAELEADEVISVILPGNVRSIAVAERIGHRHLRDTEYRGQQVHVYGQSRPVA
;
A
#
# COMPACT_ATOMS: atom_id res chain seq x y z
N PRO A 1 -8.28 -1.91 -10.55
CA PRO A 1 -9.74 -1.96 -10.83
C PRO A 1 -10.24 -0.60 -11.33
N HIS A 2 -11.38 -0.56 -12.03
CA HIS A 2 -11.98 0.72 -12.44
C HIS A 2 -12.26 1.62 -11.21
N GLY A 3 -11.91 2.91 -11.30
CA GLY A 3 -12.07 3.89 -10.22
C GLY A 3 -11.09 3.76 -9.05
N PHE A 4 -10.06 2.91 -9.15
CA PHE A 4 -9.02 2.83 -8.12
C PHE A 4 -8.07 4.05 -8.25
N PRO A 5 -7.65 4.68 -7.14
CA PRO A 5 -7.08 6.04 -7.16
C PRO A 5 -5.65 6.18 -7.72
N GLY A 6 -5.01 5.12 -8.18
CA GLY A 6 -3.64 5.14 -8.71
C GLY A 6 -3.06 3.74 -8.91
N LEU A 7 -1.79 3.63 -9.34
CA LEU A 7 -1.08 2.34 -9.31
C LEU A 7 -0.82 1.95 -7.86
N GLY A 8 -1.21 0.75 -7.46
CA GLY A 8 -1.10 0.37 -6.06
C GLY A 8 -0.81 -1.10 -5.81
N VAL A 9 -0.33 -1.34 -4.60
CA VAL A 9 -0.05 -2.66 -4.05
C VAL A 9 -1.04 -2.99 -2.96
N GLY A 10 -1.25 -4.28 -2.74
CA GLY A 10 -2.09 -4.79 -1.64
C GLY A 10 -1.57 -6.14 -1.19
N TRP A 11 -1.95 -6.52 0.03
CA TRP A 11 -1.53 -7.77 0.65
C TRP A 11 -2.70 -8.44 1.34
N CYS A 12 -2.69 -9.77 1.32
CA CYS A 12 -3.60 -10.61 2.08
C CYS A 12 -2.84 -11.88 2.46
N LEU A 13 -2.98 -12.30 3.72
CA LEU A 13 -2.36 -13.51 4.25
C LEU A 13 -3.35 -14.24 5.14
N GLY A 14 -3.26 -15.58 5.16
CA GLY A 14 -3.97 -16.39 6.16
C GLY A 14 -3.59 -15.97 7.58
N ARG A 15 -4.56 -16.01 8.51
CA ARG A 15 -4.37 -15.53 9.90
C ARG A 15 -3.21 -16.20 10.62
N GLU A 16 -2.94 -17.47 10.35
CA GLU A 16 -1.85 -18.26 10.94
C GLU A 16 -0.44 -17.73 10.58
N TYR A 17 -0.33 -16.92 9.53
CA TYR A 17 0.93 -16.34 9.05
C TYR A 17 1.11 -14.86 9.47
N TRP A 18 0.15 -14.29 10.19
CA TRP A 18 0.24 -12.90 10.65
C TRP A 18 1.33 -12.73 11.73
N GLY A 19 1.85 -11.51 11.86
CA GLY A 19 2.88 -11.18 12.86
C GLY A 19 4.29 -11.66 12.52
N ARG A 20 4.49 -12.32 11.37
CA ARG A 20 5.79 -12.87 10.93
C ARG A 20 6.56 -11.98 9.93
N GLY A 21 6.01 -10.82 9.57
CA GLY A 21 6.65 -9.87 8.66
C GLY A 21 6.43 -10.12 7.15
N TYR A 22 5.86 -11.26 6.75
CA TYR A 22 5.69 -11.63 5.33
C TYR A 22 4.95 -10.58 4.48
N ALA A 23 3.91 -9.95 5.02
CA ALA A 23 3.18 -8.91 4.29
C ALA A 23 4.08 -7.72 3.97
N SER A 24 4.91 -7.27 4.92
CA SER A 24 5.84 -6.16 4.73
C SER A 24 6.98 -6.53 3.78
N GLU A 25 7.49 -7.76 3.85
CA GLU A 25 8.52 -8.26 2.94
C GLU A 25 8.01 -8.28 1.49
N ALA A 26 6.89 -8.95 1.25
CA ALA A 26 6.30 -9.06 -0.08
C ALA A 26 5.87 -7.70 -0.64
N ALA A 27 5.24 -6.84 0.18
CA ALA A 27 4.81 -5.52 -0.25
C ALA A 27 6.01 -4.60 -0.59
N ARG A 28 7.12 -4.68 0.15
CA ARG A 28 8.33 -3.91 -0.18
C ARG A 28 8.92 -4.34 -1.52
N ALA A 29 8.99 -5.65 -1.79
CA ALA A 29 9.45 -6.16 -3.07
C ALA A 29 8.54 -5.73 -4.23
N ALA A 30 7.22 -5.77 -4.03
CA ALA A 30 6.25 -5.31 -5.02
C ALA A 30 6.40 -3.80 -5.32
N VAL A 31 6.59 -2.97 -4.29
CA VAL A 31 6.80 -1.52 -4.49
C VAL A 31 8.12 -1.25 -5.21
N ALA A 32 9.19 -1.96 -4.86
CA ALA A 32 10.46 -1.84 -5.57
C ALA A 32 10.31 -2.19 -7.06
N TYR A 33 9.59 -3.26 -7.38
CA TYR A 33 9.27 -3.63 -8.75
C TYR A 33 8.47 -2.54 -9.49
N CYS A 34 7.46 -1.95 -8.83
CA CYS A 34 6.70 -0.85 -9.44
C CYS A 34 7.58 0.34 -9.83
N PHE A 35 8.60 0.67 -9.03
CA PHE A 35 9.51 1.76 -9.36
C PHE A 35 10.56 1.38 -10.39
N ALA A 36 11.13 0.18 -10.28
CA ALA A 36 12.24 -0.25 -11.13
C ALA A 36 11.77 -0.66 -12.54
N GLU A 37 10.67 -1.41 -12.63
CA GLU A 37 10.26 -2.07 -13.87
C GLU A 37 9.02 -1.43 -14.51
N LEU A 38 8.12 -0.87 -13.70
CA LEU A 38 6.93 -0.17 -14.21
C LEU A 38 7.13 1.34 -14.32
N GLU A 39 8.33 1.83 -13.96
CA GLU A 39 8.71 3.25 -13.97
C GLU A 39 7.69 4.16 -13.29
N ALA A 40 6.97 3.64 -12.28
CA ALA A 40 5.93 4.39 -11.61
C ALA A 40 6.50 5.61 -10.88
N ASP A 41 5.83 6.76 -10.95
CA ASP A 41 6.22 7.93 -10.16
C ASP A 41 5.68 7.86 -8.72
N GLU A 42 4.58 7.14 -8.50
CA GLU A 42 3.93 6.95 -7.21
C GLU A 42 3.35 5.53 -7.12
N VAL A 43 3.45 4.94 -5.92
CA VAL A 43 2.76 3.70 -5.57
C VAL A 43 1.93 3.92 -4.32
N ILE A 44 0.66 3.48 -4.36
CA ILE A 44 -0.28 3.66 -3.26
C ILE A 44 -0.85 2.35 -2.71
N SER A 45 -1.49 2.44 -1.56
CA SER A 45 -2.32 1.42 -0.91
C SER A 45 -3.57 2.10 -0.37
N VAL A 46 -4.74 1.55 -0.69
CA VAL A 46 -6.03 2.05 -0.18
C VAL A 46 -6.45 1.19 1.00
N ILE A 47 -6.65 1.81 2.16
CA ILE A 47 -6.80 1.10 3.45
C ILE A 47 -8.00 1.66 4.19
N LEU A 48 -8.86 0.79 4.73
CA LEU A 48 -9.94 1.22 5.63
C LEU A 48 -9.37 1.85 6.91
N PRO A 49 -9.94 2.95 7.43
CA PRO A 49 -9.43 3.65 8.62
C PRO A 49 -9.23 2.75 9.85
N GLY A 50 -10.14 1.78 10.07
CA GLY A 50 -10.04 0.84 11.19
C GLY A 50 -9.04 -0.31 10.98
N ASN A 51 -8.42 -0.45 9.81
CA ASN A 51 -7.51 -1.55 9.52
C ASN A 51 -6.09 -1.25 9.98
N VAL A 52 -5.91 -1.19 11.30
CA VAL A 52 -4.64 -0.89 11.98
C VAL A 52 -3.49 -1.80 11.56
N ARG A 53 -3.79 -3.07 11.18
CA ARG A 53 -2.76 -4.02 10.73
C ARG A 53 -2.22 -3.64 9.35
N SER A 54 -3.09 -3.28 8.41
CA SER A 54 -2.65 -2.83 7.10
C SER A 54 -1.98 -1.45 7.17
N ILE A 55 -2.49 -0.53 7.98
CA ILE A 55 -1.81 0.77 8.21
C ILE A 55 -0.37 0.54 8.67
N ALA A 56 -0.17 -0.32 9.67
CA ALA A 56 1.16 -0.63 10.16
C ALA A 56 2.06 -1.34 9.14
N VAL A 57 1.50 -2.07 8.15
CA VAL A 57 2.31 -2.62 7.04
C VAL A 57 2.71 -1.51 6.08
N ALA A 58 1.77 -0.62 5.70
CA ALA A 58 2.04 0.51 4.81
C ALA A 58 3.16 1.41 5.36
N GLU A 59 3.10 1.75 6.65
CA GLU A 59 4.13 2.55 7.31
C GLU A 59 5.51 1.84 7.30
N ARG A 60 5.55 0.52 7.57
CA ARG A 60 6.79 -0.28 7.56
C ARG A 60 7.45 -0.41 6.19
N ILE A 61 6.70 -0.26 5.11
CA ILE A 61 7.25 -0.29 3.74
C ILE A 61 7.59 1.11 3.20
N GLY A 62 7.47 2.15 4.04
CA GLY A 62 7.83 3.54 3.72
C GLY A 62 6.67 4.39 3.19
N HIS A 63 5.48 3.81 2.99
CA HIS A 63 4.32 4.61 2.65
C HIS A 63 3.96 5.57 3.79
N ARG A 64 3.47 6.75 3.42
CA ARG A 64 2.93 7.75 4.34
C ARG A 64 1.46 7.97 4.02
N HIS A 65 0.68 8.42 5.00
CA HIS A 65 -0.68 8.87 4.74
C HIS A 65 -0.63 10.10 3.81
N LEU A 66 -1.28 10.01 2.66
CA LEU A 66 -1.31 11.06 1.65
C LEU A 66 -2.61 11.86 1.72
N ARG A 67 -3.74 11.16 1.84
CA ARG A 67 -5.08 11.76 1.83
C ARG A 67 -6.16 10.77 2.28
N ASP A 68 -7.30 11.33 2.68
CA ASP A 68 -8.55 10.60 2.83
C ASP A 68 -9.38 10.73 1.56
N THR A 69 -10.12 9.69 1.20
CA THR A 69 -11.02 9.72 0.05
C THR A 69 -12.16 8.71 0.21
N GLU A 70 -13.09 8.73 -0.73
CA GLU A 70 -14.12 7.70 -0.83
C GLU A 70 -13.75 6.70 -1.92
N TYR A 71 -13.82 5.41 -1.59
CA TYR A 71 -13.69 4.33 -2.55
C TYR A 71 -14.81 3.32 -2.35
N ARG A 72 -15.63 3.13 -3.38
CA ARG A 72 -16.80 2.21 -3.36
C ARG A 72 -17.76 2.51 -2.19
N GLY A 73 -18.07 3.79 -1.97
CA GLY A 73 -18.99 4.25 -0.91
C GLY A 73 -18.44 4.13 0.51
N GLN A 74 -17.12 3.86 0.66
CA GLN A 74 -16.46 3.78 1.96
C GLN A 74 -15.37 4.84 2.06
N GLN A 75 -15.30 5.49 3.22
CA GLN A 75 -14.16 6.33 3.56
C GLN A 75 -12.92 5.46 3.73
N VAL A 76 -11.84 5.84 3.06
CA VAL A 76 -10.56 5.13 3.01
C VAL A 76 -9.40 6.11 3.16
N HIS A 77 -8.30 5.60 3.69
CA HIS A 77 -7.01 6.28 3.69
C HIS A 77 -6.19 5.82 2.49
N VAL A 78 -5.59 6.78 1.79
CA VAL A 78 -4.59 6.51 0.76
C VAL A 78 -3.21 6.68 1.39
N TYR A 79 -2.49 5.57 1.52
CA TYR A 79 -1.08 5.54 1.90
C TYR A 79 -0.23 5.39 0.65
N GLY A 80 0.90 6.09 0.53
CA GLY A 80 1.76 5.94 -0.64
C GLY A 80 3.14 6.54 -0.48
N GLN A 81 3.97 6.37 -1.49
CA GLN A 81 5.26 7.03 -1.62
C GLN A 81 5.61 7.26 -3.09
N SER A 82 6.36 8.33 -3.34
CA SER A 82 6.90 8.65 -4.66
C SER A 82 8.18 7.87 -4.94
N ARG A 83 8.51 7.71 -6.22
CA ARG A 83 9.77 7.14 -6.66
C ARG A 83 10.94 7.92 -6.04
N PRO A 84 11.89 7.26 -5.35
CA PRO A 84 13.08 7.93 -4.84
C PRO A 84 13.84 8.58 -5.98
N VAL A 85 14.25 9.84 -5.81
CA VAL A 85 15.20 10.48 -6.72
C VAL A 85 16.57 9.83 -6.46
N ALA A 86 17.20 9.34 -7.53
CA ALA A 86 18.55 8.77 -7.48
C ALA A 86 19.61 9.83 -7.16
#